data_AF-A0A7V1W9J0-F1
#
_entry.id   AF-A0A7V1W9J0-F1
#
_cell.length_a   1.000
_cell.length_b   1.000
_cell.length_c   1.000
_cell.angle_alpha   90.00
_cell.angle_beta   90.00
_cell.angle_gamma   90.00
#
_symmetry.space_group_name_H-M   'P 1'
#
loop_
_entity.id
_entity.type
_entity.pdbx_description
1 polymer ?
#
loop_
_entity_poly.entity_id
_entity_poly.type
_entity_poly.pdbx_seq_one_letter_code
_entity_poly.pdbx_strand_id
1 'polypeptide(L)' 'GGGVKGGVSVGQTDELGSRAVEDPLHVKHLHATILHQLGLDPNRLSYFYGGLDQRLVGVEPVDPIRRVIA' A
#
# COMPACT_ATOMS: atom_id res chain seq x y z
N GLY A 1 8.24 14.62 1.09
CA GLY A 1 7.17 15.56 0.69
C GLY A 1 5.88 14.79 0.50
N GLY A 2 4.71 15.45 0.56
CA GLY A 2 3.41 14.74 0.47
C GLY A 2 3.13 13.83 1.68
N GLY A 3 3.60 14.22 2.87
CA GLY A 3 3.42 13.46 4.13
C GLY A 3 4.18 12.12 4.20
N VAL A 4 5.17 11.91 3.33
CA VAL A 4 6.07 10.74 3.38
C VAL A 4 7.42 11.15 3.96
N LYS A 5 7.93 10.34 4.89
CA LYS A 5 9.27 10.45 5.50
C LYS A 5 10.34 10.26 4.42
N GLY A 6 11.21 11.24 4.25
CA GLY A 6 12.35 11.15 3.32
C GLY A 6 13.42 10.19 3.84
N GLY A 7 14.10 9.49 2.92
CA GLY A 7 15.23 8.61 3.26
C GLY A 7 14.85 7.35 4.05
N VAL A 8 13.57 6.98 4.09
CA VAL A 8 13.11 5.76 4.77
C VAL A 8 13.10 4.57 3.81
N SER A 9 13.56 3.42 4.30
CA SER A 9 13.45 2.12 3.63
C SER A 9 12.63 1.16 4.49
N VAL A 10 11.78 0.34 3.86
CA VAL A 10 10.93 -0.65 4.55
C VAL A 10 11.09 -2.01 3.90
N GLY A 11 11.41 -3.01 4.73
CA GLY A 11 11.71 -4.37 4.31
C GLY A 11 13.09 -4.52 3.67
N GLN A 12 13.43 -5.77 3.38
CA GLN A 12 14.67 -6.18 2.72
C GLN A 12 14.41 -7.40 1.86
N THR A 13 15.24 -7.54 0.82
CA THR A 13 15.27 -8.72 -0.04
C THR A 13 16.48 -9.59 0.29
N ASP A 14 16.48 -10.83 -0.19
CA ASP A 14 17.68 -11.67 -0.19
C ASP A 14 18.84 -11.01 -0.96
N GLU A 15 20.04 -11.59 -0.84
CA GLU A 15 21.28 -11.07 -1.44
C GLU A 15 21.19 -10.92 -2.97
N LEU A 16 20.31 -11.66 -3.63
CA LEU A 16 20.09 -11.63 -5.07
C LEU A 16 18.90 -10.74 -5.48
N GLY A 17 18.16 -10.18 -4.52
CA GLY A 17 16.95 -9.41 -4.77
C GLY A 17 15.73 -10.25 -5.21
N SER A 18 15.76 -11.57 -5.05
CA SER A 18 14.74 -12.48 -5.62
C SER A 18 13.50 -12.63 -4.74
N ARG A 19 13.64 -12.55 -3.42
CA ARG A 19 12.53 -12.65 -2.47
C ARG A 19 12.65 -11.60 -1.37
N ALA A 20 11.49 -11.11 -0.92
CA ALA A 20 11.42 -10.32 0.31
C ALA A 20 11.64 -11.24 1.53
N VAL A 21 12.60 -10.88 2.37
CA VAL A 21 12.98 -11.65 3.56
C VAL A 21 12.68 -10.91 4.87
N GLU A 22 12.57 -9.58 4.82
CA GLU A 22 12.17 -8.73 5.95
C GLU A 22 10.97 -7.86 5.54
N ASP A 23 9.96 -7.77 6.41
CA ASP A 23 8.70 -7.03 6.22
C ASP A 23 8.09 -7.19 4.82
N PRO A 24 7.78 -8.42 4.37
CA PRO A 24 7.17 -8.64 3.07
C PRO A 24 5.80 -7.98 3.00
N LEU A 25 5.62 -7.10 2.03
CA LEU A 25 4.37 -6.37 1.81
C LEU A 25 3.81 -6.71 0.43
N HIS A 26 2.51 -6.91 0.37
CA HIS A 26 1.80 -6.98 -0.91
C HIS A 26 1.59 -5.57 -1.48
N VAL A 27 1.51 -5.43 -2.82
CA VAL A 27 1.34 -4.14 -3.50
C VAL A 27 0.09 -3.35 -3.05
N LYS A 28 -0.92 -4.04 -2.49
CA LYS A 28 -2.13 -3.41 -1.93
C LYS A 28 -1.82 -2.43 -0.79
N HIS A 29 -0.75 -2.66 -0.02
CA HIS A 29 -0.32 -1.74 1.04
C HIS A 29 0.25 -0.44 0.47
N LEU A 30 0.96 -0.53 -0.67
CA LEU A 30 1.45 0.65 -1.38
C LEU A 30 0.29 1.50 -1.91
N HIS A 31 -0.69 0.86 -2.57
CA HIS A 31 -1.91 1.55 -3.01
C HIS A 31 -2.66 2.19 -1.85
N ALA A 32 -2.81 1.47 -0.73
CA ALA A 32 -3.45 2.00 0.47
C ALA A 32 -2.74 3.25 1.00
N THR A 33 -1.41 3.24 0.99
CA THR A 33 -0.58 4.38 1.40
C THR A 33 -0.79 5.58 0.48
N ILE A 34 -0.78 5.37 -0.84
CA ILE A 34 -1.01 6.44 -1.81
C ILE A 34 -2.40 7.07 -1.61
N LEU A 35 -3.45 6.24 -1.54
CA LEU A 35 -4.81 6.73 -1.33
C LEU A 35 -4.95 7.49 0.00
N HIS A 36 -4.34 6.98 1.07
CA HIS A 36 -4.32 7.65 2.37
C HIS A 36 -3.63 9.03 2.30
N GLN A 37 -2.49 9.15 1.63
CA GLN A 37 -1.81 10.45 1.45
C GLN A 37 -2.62 11.44 0.60
N LEU A 38 -3.54 10.96 -0.23
CA LEU A 38 -4.50 11.77 -0.98
C LEU A 38 -5.75 12.11 -0.17
N GLY A 39 -5.86 11.66 1.08
CA GLY A 39 -7.02 11.88 1.94
C GLY A 39 -8.21 10.98 1.65
N LEU A 40 -8.00 9.88 0.91
CA LEU A 40 -9.04 8.91 0.55
C LEU A 40 -8.96 7.68 1.46
N ASP A 41 -10.12 7.13 1.82
CA ASP A 41 -10.18 5.85 2.54
C ASP A 41 -9.96 4.69 1.56
N PRO A 42 -8.82 3.98 1.65
CA PRO A 42 -8.49 2.91 0.71
C PRO A 42 -9.45 1.73 0.76
N ASN A 43 -10.14 1.53 1.89
CA ASN A 43 -11.06 0.42 2.08
C ASN A 43 -12.48 0.73 1.61
N ARG A 44 -12.77 2.00 1.27
CA ARG A 44 -14.11 2.46 0.85
C ARG A 44 -14.15 2.99 -0.58
N LEU A 45 -13.03 3.41 -1.15
CA LEU A 45 -12.98 3.85 -2.54
C LEU A 45 -13.18 2.67 -3.50
N SER A 46 -14.35 2.61 -4.14
CA SER A 46 -14.68 1.59 -5.13
C SER A 46 -15.12 2.21 -6.46
N TYR A 47 -15.03 1.40 -7.51
CA TYR A 47 -15.55 1.71 -8.85
C TYR A 47 -16.31 0.49 -9.39
N PHE A 48 -17.52 0.71 -9.89
CA PHE A 48 -18.36 -0.35 -10.41
C PHE A 48 -17.87 -0.78 -11.80
N TYR A 49 -17.36 -2.02 -11.90
CA TYR A 49 -16.82 -2.59 -13.13
C TYR A 49 -17.06 -4.09 -13.21
N GLY A 50 -17.62 -4.55 -14.33
CA GLY A 50 -17.90 -5.97 -14.55
C GLY A 50 -18.94 -6.55 -13.59
N GLY A 51 -19.91 -5.74 -13.13
CA GLY A 51 -20.97 -6.17 -12.22
C GLY A 51 -20.56 -6.20 -10.74
N LEU A 52 -19.36 -5.72 -10.39
CA LEU A 52 -18.82 -5.72 -9.04
C LEU A 52 -18.29 -4.33 -8.67
N ASP A 53 -18.43 -3.96 -7.40
CA ASP A 53 -17.72 -2.82 -6.81
C ASP A 53 -16.26 -3.20 -6.57
N GLN A 54 -15.38 -2.79 -7.47
CA GLN A 54 -13.96 -3.10 -7.38
C GLN A 54 -13.23 -2.05 -6.55
N ARG A 55 -12.34 -2.49 -5.67
CA ARG A 55 -11.43 -1.64 -4.90
C ARG A 55 -10.01 -1.89 -5.35
N LEU A 56 -9.21 -0.83 -5.45
CA LEU A 56 -7.79 -0.91 -5.83
C LEU A 56 -6.96 -1.77 -4.89
N VAL A 57 -7.40 -1.88 -3.63
CA VAL A 57 -6.74 -2.66 -2.58
C VAL A 57 -7.26 -4.10 -2.45
N GLY A 58 -8.23 -4.48 -3.29
CA GLY A 58 -8.87 -5.79 -3.26
C GLY A 58 -10.04 -5.89 -2.29
N VAL A 59 -10.40 -7.14 -1.95
CA VAL A 59 -11.59 -7.44 -1.14
C VAL A 59 -11.31 -7.43 0.36
N GLU A 60 -10.08 -7.69 0.76
CA GLU A 60 -9.68 -7.69 2.16
C GLU A 60 -9.35 -6.27 2.63
N PRO A 61 -9.69 -5.91 3.87
CA PRO A 61 -9.20 -4.69 4.47
C PRO A 61 -7.68 -4.63 4.42
N VAL A 62 -7.15 -3.43 4.18
CA VAL A 62 -5.71 -3.18 4.14
C VAL A 62 -5.36 -1.91 4.91
N ASP A 63 -4.21 -1.94 5.54
CA ASP A 63 -3.59 -0.78 6.17
C ASP A 63 -2.51 -0.17 5.28
N PRO A 64 -2.38 1.17 5.27
CA PRO A 64 -1.21 1.87 4.76
C PRO A 64 0.09 1.41 5.45
N ILE A 65 1.22 1.62 4.77
CA ILE A 65 2.55 1.39 5.31
C ILE A 65 2.88 2.54 6.29
N ARG A 66 2.38 2.44 7.52
CA ARG A 66 2.49 3.52 8.53
C ARG A 66 3.92 3.97 8.80
N ARG A 67 4.90 3.07 8.61
CA ARG A 67 6.33 3.37 8.78
C ARG A 67 6.83 4.49 7.88
N VAL A 68 6.27 4.65 6.67
CA VAL A 68 6.73 5.66 5.71
C VAL A 68 5.99 6.99 5.83
N ILE A 69 4.89 7.03 6.57
CA ILE A 69 4.07 8.24 6.76
C ILE A 69 4.72 9.13 7.84
N ALA A 70 4.77 10.43 7.57
CA ALA A 70 5.38 11.49 8.40
C ALA A 70 4.49 11.88 9.59
#